data_AF-A0AAV2AED4-F1
#
_entry.id   AF-A0AAV2AED4-F1
#
_cell.length_a   1.000
_cell.length_b   1.000
_cell.length_c   1.000
_cell.angle_alpha   90.00
_cell.angle_beta   90.00
_cell.angle_gamma   90.00
#
_symmetry.space_group_name_H-M   'P 1'
#
loop_
_entity.id
_entity.type
_entity.pdbx_description
1 polymer ?
#
loop_
_entity_poly.entity_id
_entity_poly.type
_entity_poly.pdbx_seq_one_letter_code
_entity_poly.pdbx_strand_id
1 'polypeptide(L)'
;MKGFDGQFIMAWMLRQGTTPATISNGSKIMALTHTTLTIRVIDLYNFLPMSLSKIPGCFGLTELKKGYFPHLFNSEENQSYVGPYPDMKYYNPDAISSDARAEFLKWHKDQKGKIFKMKCRLTVAT
;
A
#
# COMPACT_ATOMS: atom_id res chain seq x y z
N MET A 1 -12.30 3.59 3.55
CA MET A 1 -11.11 2.91 4.10
C MET A 1 -11.58 1.60 4.66
N LYS A 2 -11.67 0.52 3.88
CA LYS A 2 -12.32 -0.69 4.41
C LYS A 2 -11.41 -1.38 5.44
N GLY A 3 -11.64 -1.02 6.70
CA GLY A 3 -11.27 -1.75 7.91
C GLY A 3 -9.92 -1.38 8.53
N PHE A 4 -8.87 -1.21 7.73
CA PHE A 4 -7.50 -1.16 8.27
C PHE A 4 -6.96 0.27 8.46
N ASP A 5 -6.64 0.97 7.37
CA ASP A 5 -5.90 2.24 7.42
C ASP A 5 -6.63 3.36 8.19
N GLY A 6 -7.96 3.39 8.10
CA GLY A 6 -8.77 4.42 8.75
C GLY A 6 -8.67 4.40 10.27
N GLN A 7 -8.43 3.23 10.88
CA GLN A 7 -8.28 3.11 12.33
C GLN A 7 -7.00 3.82 12.81
N PHE A 8 -5.90 3.69 12.07
CA PHE A 8 -4.64 4.35 12.40
C PHE A 8 -4.73 5.87 12.28
N ILE A 9 -5.35 6.37 11.20
CA ILE A 9 -5.54 7.81 11.02
C ILE A 9 -6.44 8.38 12.10
N MET A 10 -7.56 7.70 12.41
CA MET A 10 -8.46 8.12 13.47
C MET A 10 -7.77 8.12 14.83
N ALA A 11 -7.02 7.06 15.17
CA ALA A 11 -6.26 6.97 16.41
C ALA A 11 -5.20 8.10 16.52
N TRP A 12 -4.52 8.42 15.42
CA TRP A 12 -3.57 9.53 15.37
C TRP A 12 -4.26 10.87 15.61
N MET A 13 -5.39 11.14 14.96
CA MET A 13 -6.16 12.39 15.14
C MET A 13 -6.65 12.56 16.58
N LEU A 14 -7.15 11.48 17.20
CA LEU A 14 -7.59 11.49 18.59
C LEU A 14 -6.44 11.77 19.57
N ARG A 15 -5.24 11.23 19.31
CA ARG A 15 -4.03 11.55 20.09
C ARG A 15 -3.62 13.01 20.00
N GLN A 16 -3.92 13.68 18.88
CA GLN A 16 -3.71 15.12 18.70
C GLN A 16 -4.84 15.97 19.29
N GLY A 17 -5.82 15.37 19.99
CA GLY A 17 -6.95 16.08 20.58
C GLY A 17 -8.00 16.55 19.57
N THR A 18 -7.93 16.07 18.31
CA THR A 18 -8.91 16.41 17.28
C THR A 18 -9.91 15.26 17.13
N THR A 19 -11.20 15.57 17.23
CA THR A 19 -12.27 14.62 16.91
C THR A 19 -12.61 14.74 15.42
N PRO A 20 -12.23 13.77 14.57
CA PRO A 20 -12.57 13.82 13.15
C PRO A 20 -14.06 13.56 12.94
N ALA A 21 -14.66 14.26 11.98
CA ALA A 21 -15.97 13.89 11.47
C ALA A 21 -15.83 12.64 10.59
N THR A 22 -16.60 11.60 10.88
CA THR A 22 -16.47 10.31 10.19
C THR A 22 -17.76 9.96 9.46
N ILE A 23 -17.62 9.36 8.28
CA ILE A 23 -18.74 8.74 7.56
C ILE A 23 -18.48 7.24 7.61
N SER A 24 -19.36 6.49 8.26
CA SER A 24 -19.25 5.04 8.40
C SER A 24 -20.36 4.31 7.62
N ASN A 25 -20.08 3.08 7.24
CA ASN A 25 -21.06 2.12 6.74
C ASN A 25 -21.00 0.88 7.64
N GLY A 26 -21.92 0.80 8.60
CA GLY A 26 -21.81 -0.13 9.73
C GLY A 26 -20.53 0.12 10.53
N SER A 27 -19.72 -0.93 10.73
CA SER A 27 -18.44 -0.85 11.45
C SER A 27 -17.27 -0.30 10.62
N LYS A 28 -17.49 0.01 9.33
CA LYS A 28 -16.40 0.41 8.41
C LYS A 28 -16.36 1.93 8.25
N ILE A 29 -15.19 2.53 8.46
CA ILE A 29 -14.96 3.95 8.22
C ILE A 29 -14.78 4.18 6.71
N MET A 30 -15.73 4.88 6.10
CA MET A 30 -15.70 5.20 4.67
C MET A 30 -14.86 6.45 4.42
N ALA A 31 -15.05 7.51 5.20
CA ALA A 31 -14.28 8.74 5.10
C ALA A 31 -13.98 9.36 6.47
N LEU A 32 -12.84 10.04 6.57
CA LEU A 32 -12.45 10.84 7.73
C LEU A 32 -12.29 12.29 7.28
N THR A 33 -12.84 13.24 8.04
CA THR A 33 -12.68 14.66 7.80
C THR A 33 -12.06 15.32 9.02
N HIS A 34 -10.90 15.96 8.83
CA HIS A 34 -10.29 16.81 9.82
C HIS A 34 -10.98 18.17 9.80
N THR A 35 -11.82 18.46 10.79
CA THR A 35 -12.67 19.66 10.80
C THR A 35 -11.88 20.97 10.81
N THR A 36 -10.79 21.03 11.56
CA THR A 36 -9.94 22.24 11.66
C THR A 36 -9.17 22.57 10.38
N LEU A 37 -8.60 21.54 9.73
CA LEU A 37 -7.78 21.70 8.51
C LEU A 37 -8.61 21.57 7.23
N THR A 38 -9.89 21.23 7.33
CA THR A 38 -10.79 20.93 6.20
C THR A 38 -10.22 19.87 5.24
N ILE A 39 -9.47 18.91 5.77
CA ILE A 39 -8.89 17.81 4.99
C ILE A 39 -9.84 16.62 5.03
N ARG A 40 -10.23 16.10 3.86
CA ARG A 40 -11.03 14.89 3.74
C ARG A 40 -10.20 13.74 3.18
N VAL A 41 -10.11 12.66 3.95
CA VAL A 41 -9.45 11.41 3.58
C VAL A 41 -10.53 10.42 3.13
N ILE A 42 -10.44 9.99 1.88
CA ILE A 42 -11.33 9.00 1.25
C ILE A 42 -10.47 7.90 0.65
N ASP A 43 -10.99 6.67 0.66
CA ASP A 43 -10.34 5.51 0.08
C ASP A 43 -10.92 5.18 -1.29
N LEU A 44 -10.05 4.95 -2.26
CA LEU A 44 -10.42 4.47 -3.59
C LEU A 44 -11.22 3.16 -3.53
N TYR A 45 -10.93 2.30 -2.57
CA TYR A 45 -11.60 1.00 -2.41
C TYR A 45 -13.09 1.12 -2.02
N ASN A 46 -13.54 2.30 -1.57
CA ASN A 46 -14.97 2.57 -1.40
C ASN A 46 -15.71 2.62 -2.75
N PHE A 47 -15.03 3.04 -3.81
CA PHE A 47 -15.60 3.19 -5.16
C PHE A 47 -15.24 2.01 -6.06
N LEU A 48 -14.03 1.49 -5.92
CA LEU A 48 -13.50 0.37 -6.71
C LEU A 48 -13.16 -0.80 -5.77
N PRO A 49 -14.10 -1.73 -5.49
CA PRO A 49 -13.89 -2.84 -4.56
C PRO A 49 -13.03 -3.96 -5.18
N MET A 50 -11.89 -3.61 -5.75
CA MET A 50 -10.97 -4.47 -6.48
C MET A 50 -9.52 -4.26 -6.02
N SER A 51 -8.64 -5.20 -6.33
CA SER A 51 -7.22 -5.05 -6.03
C SER A 51 -6.59 -3.96 -6.90
N LEU A 52 -5.59 -3.26 -6.34
CA LEU A 52 -4.81 -2.26 -7.07
C LEU A 52 -4.16 -2.82 -8.35
N SER A 53 -3.87 -4.12 -8.40
CA SER A 53 -3.32 -4.79 -9.59
C SER A 53 -4.29 -4.90 -10.76
N LYS A 54 -5.62 -4.87 -10.50
CA LYS A 54 -6.64 -4.96 -11.54
C LYS A 54 -7.02 -3.59 -12.13
N ILE A 55 -6.64 -2.51 -11.46
CA ILE A 55 -6.96 -1.13 -11.87
C ILE A 55 -6.51 -0.86 -13.32
N PRO A 56 -5.26 -1.17 -13.73
CA PRO A 56 -4.81 -0.91 -15.10
C PRO A 56 -5.69 -1.60 -16.14
N GLY A 57 -6.08 -2.86 -15.88
CA GLY A 57 -6.98 -3.60 -16.76
C GLY A 57 -8.36 -2.97 -16.91
N CYS A 58 -8.92 -2.39 -15.84
CA CYS A 58 -10.21 -1.68 -15.92
C CYS A 58 -10.16 -0.39 -16.74
N PHE A 59 -8.99 0.24 -16.85
CA PHE A 59 -8.79 1.47 -17.62
C PHE A 59 -8.17 1.21 -19.01
N GLY A 60 -8.01 -0.04 -19.43
CA GLY A 60 -7.34 -0.40 -20.68
C GLY A 60 -5.83 -0.08 -20.70
N LEU A 61 -5.22 0.16 -19.53
CA LEU A 61 -3.80 0.46 -19.40
C LEU A 61 -3.02 -0.85 -19.38
N THR A 62 -2.21 -1.08 -20.42
CA THR A 62 -1.40 -2.29 -20.58
C THR A 62 0.01 -2.16 -19.99
N GLU A 63 0.53 -0.93 -19.90
CA GLU A 63 1.94 -0.66 -19.55
C GLU A 63 2.17 -0.52 -18.03
N LEU A 64 1.19 0.00 -17.30
CA LEU A 64 1.32 0.34 -15.87
C LEU A 64 0.86 -0.81 -14.98
N LYS A 65 1.64 -1.89 -14.89
CA LYS A 65 1.36 -2.97 -13.93
C LYS A 65 1.95 -2.67 -12.55
N LYS A 66 1.16 -2.91 -11.50
CA LYS A 66 1.62 -2.82 -10.11
C LYS A 66 2.79 -3.80 -9.89
N GLY A 67 3.93 -3.28 -9.44
CA GLY A 67 5.08 -4.10 -9.04
C GLY A 67 4.88 -4.81 -7.71
N TYR A 68 5.77 -5.74 -7.38
CA TYR A 68 5.77 -6.47 -6.12
C TYR A 68 6.72 -5.80 -5.11
N PHE A 69 6.32 -5.81 -3.83
CA PHE A 69 7.09 -5.19 -2.75
C PHE A 69 7.57 -6.24 -1.74
N PRO A 70 8.85 -6.22 -1.31
CA PRO A 70 9.37 -7.20 -0.36
C PRO A 70 8.94 -6.86 1.07
N HIS A 71 7.73 -7.27 1.43
CA HIS A 71 7.10 -6.96 2.72
C HIS A 71 7.95 -7.37 3.94
N LEU A 72 8.60 -8.53 3.87
CA LEU A 72 9.42 -9.05 4.97
C LEU A 72 10.83 -8.45 5.00
N PHE A 73 11.22 -7.70 3.97
CA PHE A 73 12.49 -6.96 3.95
C PHE A 73 12.37 -5.57 4.59
N ASN A 74 11.14 -5.13 4.90
CA ASN A 74 10.87 -3.87 5.56
C ASN A 74 11.17 -3.92 7.07
N SER A 75 12.45 -3.98 7.42
CA SER A 75 12.97 -3.79 8.78
C SER A 75 13.66 -2.44 8.91
N GLU A 76 13.82 -1.94 10.14
CA GLU A 76 14.52 -0.68 10.43
C GLU A 76 15.94 -0.66 9.85
N GLU A 77 16.65 -1.79 9.97
CA GLU A 77 18.01 -2.00 9.44
C GLU A 77 18.08 -1.82 7.91
N ASN A 78 17.01 -2.20 7.20
CA ASN A 78 16.96 -2.19 5.74
C ASN A 78 16.33 -0.91 5.17
N GLN A 79 15.95 0.07 5.99
CA GLN A 79 15.29 1.30 5.52
C GLN A 79 16.17 2.15 4.58
N SER A 80 17.48 2.08 4.74
CA SER A 80 18.46 2.77 3.87
C SER A 80 19.08 1.83 2.82
N TYR A 81 18.51 0.65 2.61
CA TYR A 81 19.08 -0.35 1.72
C TYR A 81 19.08 0.12 0.26
N VAL A 82 20.26 0.11 -0.35
CA VAL A 82 20.47 0.29 -1.77
C VAL A 82 21.35 -0.86 -2.25
N GLY A 83 20.77 -1.79 -3.00
CA GLY A 83 21.47 -3.01 -3.38
C GLY A 83 20.67 -3.85 -4.38
N PRO A 84 21.06 -5.09 -4.66
CA PRO A 84 20.28 -5.97 -5.53
C PRO A 84 18.86 -6.21 -4.98
N TYR A 85 17.93 -6.56 -5.87
CA TYR A 85 16.58 -6.96 -5.46
C TYR A 85 16.61 -8.09 -4.42
N PRO A 86 15.82 -8.00 -3.32
CA PRO A 86 15.76 -9.04 -2.31
C PRO A 86 15.36 -10.40 -2.87
N ASP A 87 15.77 -11.45 -2.16
CA ASP A 87 15.38 -12.83 -2.47
C ASP A 87 13.85 -13.01 -2.42
N MET A 88 13.33 -13.97 -3.20
CA MET A 88 11.91 -14.32 -3.25
C MET A 88 11.30 -14.54 -1.87
N LYS A 89 12.05 -15.11 -0.92
CA LYS A 89 11.55 -15.35 0.45
C LYS A 89 11.01 -14.09 1.14
N TYR A 90 11.51 -12.91 0.77
CA TYR A 90 11.09 -11.65 1.40
C TYR A 90 9.77 -11.07 0.87
N TYR A 91 9.19 -11.68 -0.16
CA TYR A 91 7.95 -11.22 -0.81
C TYR A 91 6.69 -11.95 -0.34
N ASN A 92 6.82 -12.93 0.57
CA ASN A 92 5.73 -13.79 1.03
C ASN A 92 4.98 -14.49 -0.12
N PRO A 93 5.67 -15.37 -0.89
CA PRO A 93 5.10 -16.03 -2.07
C PRO A 93 3.98 -17.04 -1.74
N ASP A 94 3.79 -17.38 -0.47
CA ASP A 94 2.74 -18.32 -0.02
C ASP A 94 1.39 -17.61 0.21
N ALA A 95 1.40 -16.27 0.33
CA ALA A 95 0.19 -15.47 0.47
C ALA A 95 -0.49 -15.09 -0.86
N ILE A 96 0.07 -15.51 -2.00
CA ILE A 96 -0.45 -15.22 -3.35
C ILE A 96 -0.96 -16.50 -4.02
N SER A 97 -1.98 -16.37 -4.88
CA SER A 97 -2.53 -17.50 -5.64
C SER A 97 -1.49 -18.11 -6.60
N SER A 98 -1.71 -19.36 -7.02
CA SER A 98 -0.83 -20.07 -7.97
C SER A 98 -0.55 -19.25 -9.24
N ASP A 99 -1.59 -18.60 -9.79
CA ASP A 99 -1.48 -17.82 -11.01
C ASP A 99 -0.67 -16.54 -10.78
N ALA A 100 -0.93 -15.84 -9.67
CA ALA A 100 -0.17 -14.65 -9.29
C ALA A 100 1.29 -14.97 -8.94
N ARG A 101 1.56 -16.18 -8.45
CA ARG A 101 2.93 -16.67 -8.17
C ARG A 101 3.72 -16.90 -9.45
N ALA A 102 3.10 -17.39 -10.51
CA ALA A 102 3.76 -17.54 -11.82
C ALA A 102 4.15 -16.16 -12.40
N GLU A 103 3.25 -15.18 -12.33
CA GLU A 103 3.54 -13.80 -12.75
C GLU A 103 4.65 -13.17 -11.91
N PHE A 104 4.63 -13.38 -10.59
CA PHE A 104 5.66 -12.92 -9.68
C PHE A 104 7.04 -13.51 -10.02
N LEU A 105 7.13 -14.83 -10.26
CA LEU A 105 8.38 -15.50 -10.60
C LEU A 105 8.98 -14.96 -11.91
N LYS A 106 8.14 -14.67 -12.90
CA LYS A 106 8.58 -14.04 -14.15
C LYS A 106 9.11 -12.63 -13.87
N TRP A 107 8.35 -11.81 -13.15
CA TRP A 107 8.76 -10.46 -12.80
C TRP A 107 10.06 -10.41 -11.97
N HIS A 108 10.25 -11.32 -11.02
CA HIS A 108 11.44 -11.38 -10.15
C HIS A 108 12.70 -11.75 -10.93
N LYS A 109 12.59 -12.67 -11.89
CA LYS A 109 13.68 -12.97 -12.84
C LYS A 109 14.08 -11.73 -13.64
N ASP A 110 13.11 -10.94 -14.11
CA ASP A 110 13.36 -9.70 -14.85
C ASP A 110 13.97 -8.59 -13.98
N GLN A 111 13.91 -8.70 -12.64
CA GLN A 111 14.56 -7.77 -11.72
C GLN A 111 16.00 -8.19 -11.34
N LYS A 112 16.46 -9.39 -11.73
CA LYS A 112 17.84 -9.81 -11.46
C LYS A 112 18.83 -8.84 -12.12
N GLY A 113 19.83 -8.42 -11.35
CA GLY A 113 20.86 -7.47 -11.79
C GLY A 113 20.45 -6.00 -11.70
N LYS A 114 19.21 -5.68 -11.32
CA LYS A 114 18.79 -4.29 -11.04
C LYS A 114 19.02 -3.93 -9.57
N ILE A 115 19.16 -2.63 -9.34
CA ILE A 115 19.30 -2.07 -7.99
C ILE A 115 17.90 -1.79 -7.43
N PHE A 116 17.58 -2.43 -6.32
CA PHE A 116 16.47 -2.10 -5.45
C PHE A 116 16.89 -1.02 -4.45
N LYS A 117 16.11 0.05 -4.39
CA LYS A 117 16.22 1.08 -3.36
C LYS A 117 15.03 0.93 -2.44
N MET A 118 15.29 0.57 -1.19
CA MET A 118 14.26 0.56 -0.18
C MET A 118 13.88 2.01 0.10
N LYS A 119 12.68 2.42 -0.35
CA LYS A 119 12.16 3.75 -0.02
C LYS A 119 11.39 3.65 1.28
N CYS A 120 11.99 4.15 2.37
CA CYS A 120 11.24 4.59 3.53
C CYS A 120 10.29 5.71 3.06
N ARG A 121 9.02 5.38 2.83
CA ARG A 121 8.03 6.36 2.36
C ARG A 121 7.22 6.90 3.54
N LEU A 122 7.88 7.73 4.35
CA LEU A 122 7.27 8.78 5.17
C LEU A 122 8.26 9.96 5.31
N THR A 123 8.76 10.51 4.20
CA THR A 123 9.24 11.89 4.24
C THR A 123 8.02 12.79 4.17
N VAL A 124 7.61 13.31 5.34
CA VAL A 124 6.86 14.57 5.41
C VAL A 124 7.74 15.59 4.70
N ALA A 125 7.28 16.10 3.56
CA ALA A 125 7.90 17.26 2.94
C ALA A 125 7.87 18.38 3.99
N THR A 126 9.06 18.80 4.42
CA THR A 126 9.23 20.04 5.20
C THR A 126 9.27 21.20 4.22
#